data_AF-A0A3C0AZM6-F1
#
_entry.id   AF-A0A3C0AZM6-F1
#
_cell.length_a   1.000
_cell.length_b   1.000
_cell.length_c   1.000
_cell.angle_alpha   90.00
_cell.angle_beta   90.00
_cell.angle_gamma   90.00
#
_symmetry.space_group_name_H-M   'P 1'
#
loop_
_entity.id
_entity.type
_entity.pdbx_description
1 polymer ?
#
loop_
_entity_poly.entity_id
_entity_poly.type
_entity_poly.pdbx_seq_one_letter_code
_entity_poly.pdbx_strand_id
1 'polypeptide(L)'
;AIIKIHFYAVDANGFPAEELLDKDFVVTVKKGTRINRFDVKEFNLKFPNNGLFVGFEKLMIEKNKTEKTVIDSNTKLTQIQKTYFPFVLYNYVESEFLYTFSGGKWNRQTNQKENESTGKMMINEPVITLILSN
;
A
#
# COMPACT_ATOMS: atom_id res chain seq x y z
N ALA A 1 -8.40 12.80 -3.92
CA ALA A 1 -8.67 11.36 -4.11
C ALA A 1 -8.90 10.73 -2.74
N ILE A 2 -9.54 9.58 -2.72
CA ILE A 2 -9.86 8.83 -1.50
C ILE A 2 -9.01 7.55 -1.48
N ILE A 3 -8.51 7.18 -0.32
CA ILE A 3 -7.85 5.88 -0.09
C ILE A 3 -8.47 5.22 1.14
N LYS A 4 -8.31 3.91 1.26
CA LYS A 4 -8.56 3.18 2.50
C LYS A 4 -7.23 2.85 3.16
N ILE A 5 -7.14 2.97 4.48
CA ILE A 5 -5.95 2.63 5.27
C ILE A 5 -6.26 1.34 6.02
N HIS A 6 -5.26 0.46 6.08
CA HIS A 6 -5.34 -0.85 6.73
C HIS A 6 -4.29 -0.97 7.83
N PHE A 7 -4.66 -1.67 8.90
CA PHE A 7 -3.77 -2.01 10.00
C PHE A 7 -3.86 -3.51 10.25
N TYR A 8 -2.78 -4.26 10.00
CA TYR A 8 -2.79 -5.70 10.21
C TYR A 8 -1.91 -6.08 11.41
N ALA A 9 -2.40 -7.04 12.20
CA ALA A 9 -1.56 -7.73 13.18
C ALA A 9 -0.44 -8.51 12.48
N VAL A 10 0.53 -8.97 13.28
CA VAL A 10 1.62 -9.85 12.82
C VAL A 10 1.40 -11.24 13.42
N ASP A 11 1.37 -12.26 12.56
CA ASP A 11 1.25 -13.65 13.01
C ASP A 11 2.57 -14.20 13.59
N ALA A 12 2.52 -15.43 14.11
CA ALA A 12 3.68 -16.11 14.68
C ALA A 12 4.82 -16.36 13.67
N ASN A 13 4.55 -16.28 12.37
CA ASN A 13 5.52 -16.45 11.29
C ASN A 13 6.07 -15.11 10.76
N GLY A 14 5.63 -13.98 11.31
CA GLY A 14 6.03 -12.64 10.90
C GLY A 14 5.25 -12.09 9.70
N PHE A 15 4.17 -12.74 9.28
CA PHE A 15 3.33 -12.30 8.16
C PHE A 15 2.24 -11.34 8.64
N PRO A 16 1.74 -10.45 7.75
CA PRO A 16 0.51 -9.72 8.05
C PRO A 16 -0.64 -10.71 8.22
N ALA A 17 -1.48 -10.45 9.22
CA ALA A 17 -2.52 -11.37 9.67
C ALA A 17 -3.92 -10.71 9.57
N GLU A 18 -4.68 -10.75 10.66
CA GLU A 18 -6.00 -10.13 10.76
C GLU A 18 -5.96 -8.60 10.69
N GLU A 19 -6.99 -8.04 10.06
CA GLU A 19 -7.27 -6.59 10.08
C GLU A 19 -7.67 -6.18 11.50
N LEU A 20 -7.09 -5.08 11.98
CA LEU A 20 -7.29 -4.55 13.33
C LEU A 20 -8.45 -3.54 13.40
N LEU A 21 -8.94 -3.08 12.26
CA LEU A 21 -10.05 -2.13 12.19
C LEU A 21 -11.39 -2.85 12.01
N ASP A 22 -12.33 -2.62 12.94
CA ASP A 22 -13.73 -3.07 12.81
C ASP A 22 -14.55 -2.22 11.83
N LYS A 23 -14.01 -1.09 11.37
CA LYS A 23 -14.66 -0.14 10.47
C LYS A 23 -13.67 0.35 9.43
N ASP A 24 -14.17 0.57 8.23
CA ASP A 24 -13.38 1.07 7.12
C ASP A 24 -12.79 2.46 7.42
N PHE A 25 -11.46 2.56 7.44
CA PHE A 25 -10.77 3.85 7.58
C PHE A 25 -10.52 4.48 6.20
N VAL A 26 -11.52 5.22 5.73
CA VAL A 26 -11.51 5.87 4.42
C VAL A 26 -11.21 7.34 4.56
N VAL A 27 -10.13 7.80 3.92
CA VAL A 27 -9.61 9.16 4.07
C VAL A 27 -9.44 9.87 2.74
N THR A 28 -9.56 11.19 2.75
CA THR A 28 -9.25 12.04 1.58
C THR A 28 -7.81 12.54 1.66
N VAL A 29 -7.05 12.38 0.58
CA VAL A 29 -5.69 12.92 0.45
C VAL A 29 -5.66 14.22 -0.34
N LYS A 30 -4.75 15.12 0.06
CA LYS A 30 -4.49 16.40 -0.62
C LYS A 30 -3.91 16.18 -2.02
N LYS A 31 -4.24 17.07 -2.96
CA LYS A 31 -3.66 17.06 -4.32
C LYS A 31 -2.18 17.50 -4.29
N GLY A 32 -1.36 16.85 -5.12
CA GLY A 32 0.07 17.11 -5.24
C GLY A 32 0.92 16.34 -4.22
N THR A 33 2.23 16.59 -4.23
CA THR A 33 3.19 15.95 -3.31
C THR A 33 3.09 16.59 -1.93
N ARG A 34 2.19 16.08 -1.09
CA ARG A 34 1.91 16.61 0.25
C ARG A 34 1.91 15.49 1.29
N ILE A 35 2.45 15.79 2.47
CA ILE A 35 2.28 14.94 3.65
C ILE A 35 0.81 15.02 4.10
N ASN A 36 0.18 13.86 4.23
CA ASN A 36 -1.15 13.72 4.82
C ASN A 36 -0.99 13.11 6.21
N ARG A 37 -1.68 13.67 7.21
CA ARG A 37 -1.69 13.17 8.58
C ARG A 37 -3.13 12.86 8.95
N PHE A 38 -3.33 11.69 9.55
CA PHE A 38 -4.64 11.21 9.96
C PHE A 38 -4.59 10.85 11.44
N ASP A 39 -5.54 11.34 12.21
CA ASP A 39 -5.73 10.93 13.60
C ASP A 39 -6.51 9.60 13.59
N VAL A 40 -6.07 8.65 14.42
CA VAL A 40 -6.62 7.30 14.51
C VAL A 40 -7.21 7.00 15.90
N LYS A 41 -7.32 8.01 16.78
CA LYS A 41 -7.86 7.83 18.13
C LYS A 41 -9.25 7.22 18.17
N GLU A 42 -10.10 7.50 17.19
CA GLU A 42 -11.46 6.96 17.14
C GLU A 42 -11.51 5.42 17.06
N PHE A 43 -10.43 4.80 16.59
CA PHE A 43 -10.31 3.35 16.51
C PHE A 43 -9.85 2.70 17.82
N ASN A 44 -9.45 3.50 18.83
CA ASN A 44 -8.93 3.01 20.12
C ASN A 44 -7.89 1.89 19.97
N LEU A 45 -7.00 2.02 18.97
CA LEU A 45 -6.02 1.00 18.66
C LEU A 45 -4.97 0.91 19.76
N LYS A 46 -4.75 -0.32 20.26
CA LYS A 46 -3.59 -0.66 21.06
C LYS A 46 -2.51 -1.20 20.14
N PHE A 47 -1.29 -0.67 20.25
CA PHE A 47 -0.17 -1.15 19.45
C PHE A 47 0.06 -2.65 19.73
N PRO A 48 0.04 -3.54 18.72
CA PRO A 48 0.16 -4.97 18.96
C PRO A 48 1.59 -5.37 19.38
N ASN A 49 1.70 -6.32 20.31
CA ASN A 49 2.98 -6.74 20.88
C ASN A 49 3.95 -7.33 19.84
N ASN A 50 3.41 -8.00 18.82
CA ASN A 50 4.21 -8.69 17.80
C ASN A 50 4.56 -7.80 16.59
N GLY A 51 4.11 -6.55 16.60
CA GLY A 51 4.30 -5.59 15.51
C GLY A 51 3.01 -5.25 14.78
N LEU A 52 3.15 -4.43 13.74
CA LEU A 52 2.04 -3.84 12.99
C LEU A 52 2.45 -3.69 11.53
N PHE A 53 1.58 -4.13 10.62
CA PHE A 53 1.67 -3.72 9.21
C PHE A 53 0.68 -2.59 8.95
N VAL A 54 1.13 -1.60 8.18
CA VAL A 54 0.28 -0.50 7.72
C VAL A 54 0.23 -0.53 6.21
N GLY A 55 -0.98 -0.58 5.67
CA GLY A 55 -1.22 -0.56 4.23
C GLY A 55 -2.13 0.59 3.85
N PHE A 56 -2.10 0.96 2.57
CA PHE A 56 -3.19 1.71 1.97
C PHE A 56 -3.71 0.96 0.75
N GLU A 57 -5.02 1.05 0.53
CA GLU A 57 -5.69 0.52 -0.64
C GLU A 57 -6.05 1.68 -1.56
N LYS A 58 -5.63 1.54 -2.82
CA LYS A 58 -6.04 2.43 -3.90
C LYS A 58 -7.43 2.04 -4.38
N LEU A 59 -8.41 2.89 -4.07
CA LEU A 59 -9.80 2.64 -4.44
C LEU A 59 -10.05 2.94 -5.93
N MET A 60 -10.49 1.92 -6.68
CA MET A 60 -10.91 2.02 -8.08
C MET A 60 -12.37 2.47 -8.20
N ILE A 61 -12.66 3.67 -7.70
CA ILE A 61 -14.00 4.27 -7.67
C ILE A 61 -14.09 5.49 -8.60
N GLU A 62 -15.31 5.84 -9.02
CA GLU A 62 -15.56 6.98 -9.92
C GLU A 62 -14.96 8.30 -9.40
N LYS A 63 -15.05 8.58 -8.09
CA LYS A 63 -14.48 9.79 -7.48
C LYS A 63 -12.95 9.89 -7.60
N ASN A 64 -12.27 8.77 -7.82
CA ASN A 64 -10.83 8.70 -8.01
C ASN A 64 -10.41 8.64 -9.48
N LYS A 65 -11.37 8.53 -10.41
CA LYS A 65 -11.12 8.27 -11.82
C LYS A 65 -10.96 9.57 -12.61
N THR A 66 -9.97 9.60 -13.48
CA THR A 66 -9.84 10.55 -14.58
C THR A 66 -9.81 9.77 -15.88
N GLU A 67 -10.53 10.24 -16.89
CA GLU A 67 -10.56 9.62 -18.22
C GLU A 67 -9.90 10.55 -19.24
N LYS A 68 -9.13 9.98 -20.17
CA LYS A 68 -8.55 10.69 -21.29
C LYS A 68 -8.74 9.88 -22.57
N THR A 69 -9.29 10.52 -23.59
CA THR A 69 -9.30 9.96 -24.94
C THR A 69 -7.89 9.97 -25.49
N VAL A 70 -7.37 8.79 -25.84
CA VAL A 70 -6.04 8.63 -26.46
C VAL A 70 -6.19 7.89 -27.77
N ILE A 71 -5.41 8.30 -28.76
CA ILE A 71 -5.34 7.61 -30.05
C ILE A 71 -4.10 6.72 -30.00
N ASP A 72 -4.30 5.42 -30.18
CA ASP A 72 -3.19 4.49 -30.25
C ASP A 72 -2.31 4.79 -31.46
N SER A 73 -1.02 5.02 -31.21
CA SER A 73 -0.07 5.47 -32.23
C SER A 73 0.09 4.47 -33.38
N ASN A 74 -0.09 3.18 -33.11
CA ASN A 74 0.15 2.09 -34.05
C ASN A 74 -1.11 1.74 -34.85
N THR A 75 -2.25 1.63 -34.18
CA THR A 75 -3.53 1.18 -34.76
C THR A 75 -4.44 2.32 -35.21
N LYS A 76 -4.14 3.56 -34.78
CA LYS A 76 -4.99 4.76 -34.97
C LYS A 76 -6.38 4.66 -34.36
N LEU A 77 -6.62 3.64 -33.53
CA LEU A 77 -7.89 3.48 -32.82
C LEU A 77 -7.97 4.45 -31.65
N THR A 78 -9.16 5.00 -31.44
CA THR A 78 -9.45 5.85 -30.30
C THR A 78 -9.86 4.98 -29.12
N GLN A 79 -9.23 5.17 -27.96
CA GLN A 79 -9.53 4.45 -26.73
C GLN A 79 -9.63 5.41 -25.53
N ILE A 80 -10.43 5.03 -24.54
CA ILE A 80 -10.56 5.77 -23.28
C ILE A 80 -9.57 5.18 -22.28
N GLN A 81 -8.54 5.95 -21.95
CA GLN A 81 -7.61 5.61 -20.88
C GLN A 81 -8.18 6.06 -19.54
N LYS A 82 -8.35 5.11 -18.62
CA LYS A 82 -8.82 5.37 -17.25
C LYS A 82 -7.64 5.37 -16.28
N THR A 83 -7.50 6.44 -15.52
CA THR A 83 -6.48 6.58 -14.49
C THR A 83 -7.16 6.81 -13.14
N TYR A 84 -6.86 5.96 -12.16
CA TYR A 84 -7.33 6.14 -10.79
C TYR A 84 -6.24 6.79 -9.93
N PHE A 85 -6.61 7.77 -9.12
CA PHE A 85 -5.76 8.51 -8.18
C PHE A 85 -6.04 8.10 -6.72
N PRO A 86 -5.13 8.35 -5.77
CA PRO A 86 -3.85 9.04 -5.92
C PRO A 86 -2.75 8.12 -6.48
N PHE A 87 -1.68 8.74 -6.97
CA PHE A 87 -0.38 8.10 -7.01
C PHE A 87 0.31 8.38 -5.68
N VAL A 88 0.83 7.33 -5.06
CA VAL A 88 1.57 7.44 -3.79
C VAL A 88 3.05 7.39 -4.12
N LEU A 89 3.84 8.17 -3.38
CA LEU A 89 5.29 8.15 -3.53
C LEU A 89 5.88 6.96 -2.78
N TYR A 90 6.85 6.33 -3.42
CA TYR A 90 7.60 5.22 -2.88
C TYR A 90 9.07 5.61 -2.80
N ASN A 91 9.75 5.13 -1.78
CA ASN A 91 11.20 5.09 -1.74
C ASN A 91 11.67 3.79 -2.39
N TYR A 92 12.74 3.87 -3.16
CA TYR A 92 13.41 2.69 -3.71
C TYR A 92 14.49 2.27 -2.71
N VAL A 93 14.20 1.25 -1.92
CA VAL A 93 15.01 0.85 -0.76
C VAL A 93 15.47 -0.59 -0.87
N GLU A 94 16.59 -0.89 -0.24
CA GLU A 94 17.10 -2.25 -0.11
C GLU A 94 16.39 -2.97 1.05
N SER A 95 15.82 -4.16 0.79
CA SER A 95 15.11 -4.97 1.77
C SER A 95 15.47 -6.46 1.62
N GLU A 96 15.42 -7.20 2.73
CA GLU A 96 15.64 -8.65 2.75
C GLU A 96 14.47 -9.44 2.15
N PHE A 97 13.25 -8.90 2.27
CA PHE A 97 12.04 -9.53 1.79
C PHE A 97 10.98 -8.51 1.35
N LEU A 98 10.01 -8.99 0.57
CA LEU A 98 8.81 -8.28 0.15
C LEU A 98 7.61 -9.14 0.45
N TYR A 99 6.63 -8.60 1.16
CA TYR A 99 5.33 -9.24 1.30
C TYR A 99 4.43 -8.85 0.13
N THR A 100 3.79 -9.85 -0.47
CA THR A 100 2.79 -9.66 -1.53
C THR A 100 1.54 -10.44 -1.19
N PHE A 101 0.37 -9.84 -1.42
CA PHE A 101 -0.91 -10.51 -1.24
C PHE A 101 -1.45 -10.96 -2.59
N SER A 102 -1.63 -12.26 -2.77
CA SER A 102 -2.18 -12.83 -4.00
C SER A 102 -2.83 -14.19 -3.73
N GLY A 103 -3.89 -14.52 -4.47
CA GLY A 103 -4.63 -15.77 -4.27
C GLY A 103 -5.24 -15.93 -2.87
N GLY A 104 -5.56 -14.81 -2.19
CA GLY A 104 -6.14 -14.81 -0.85
C GLY A 104 -5.15 -15.06 0.30
N LYS A 105 -3.84 -15.02 0.04
CA LYS A 105 -2.81 -15.25 1.05
C LYS A 105 -1.62 -14.30 0.89
N TRP A 106 -0.92 -14.08 2.00
CA TRP A 106 0.37 -13.39 2.00
C TRP A 106 1.50 -14.33 1.57
N ASN A 107 2.39 -13.81 0.73
CA ASN A 107 3.59 -14.51 0.26
C ASN A 107 4.81 -13.65 0.57
N ARG A 108 5.87 -14.27 1.12
CA ARG A 108 7.15 -13.61 1.35
C ARG A 108 8.09 -13.92 0.20
N GLN A 109 8.49 -12.90 -0.54
CA GLN A 109 9.47 -12.99 -1.60
C GLN A 109 10.85 -12.60 -1.06
N THR A 110 11.87 -13.35 -1.45
CA THR A 110 13.29 -13.10 -1.14
C THR A 110 14.10 -13.19 -2.42
N ASN A 111 15.30 -12.61 -2.46
CA ASN A 111 16.17 -12.76 -3.62
C ASN A 111 16.68 -14.21 -3.71
N GLN A 112 16.14 -14.99 -4.65
CA GLN A 112 16.58 -16.36 -4.90
C GLN A 112 17.71 -16.36 -5.93
N LYS A 113 18.92 -15.96 -5.51
CA LYS A 113 20.13 -16.34 -6.26
C LYS A 113 20.59 -17.69 -5.69
N GLU A 114 20.51 -18.74 -6.51
CA GLU A 114 20.68 -20.15 -6.13
C GLU A 114 21.97 -20.52 -5.38
N ASN A 115 22.98 -19.63 -5.29
CA ASN A 115 24.28 -19.94 -4.67
C ASN A 115 24.82 -18.88 -3.69
N GLU A 116 24.05 -17.86 -3.34
CA GLU A 116 24.46 -16.86 -2.33
C GLU A 116 23.35 -16.66 -1.31
N SER A 117 23.52 -17.28 -0.15
CA SER A 117 22.76 -16.96 1.05
C SER A 117 22.86 -15.45 1.32
N THR A 118 21.72 -14.76 1.47
CA THR A 118 21.56 -13.36 1.92
C THR A 118 21.56 -12.24 0.86
N GLY A 119 21.17 -12.50 -0.39
CA GLY A 119 20.90 -11.41 -1.33
C GLY A 119 19.73 -10.52 -0.87
N LYS A 120 19.99 -9.25 -0.53
CA LYS A 120 18.91 -8.25 -0.43
C LYS A 120 18.37 -7.92 -1.82
N MET A 121 17.18 -7.32 -1.90
CA MET A 121 16.58 -6.84 -3.14
C MET A 121 16.08 -5.41 -2.99
N MET A 122 15.96 -4.72 -4.11
CA MET A 122 15.40 -3.37 -4.11
C MET A 122 13.87 -3.42 -4.26
N ILE A 123 13.16 -2.72 -3.37
CA ILE A 123 11.70 -2.66 -3.35
C ILE A 123 11.21 -1.21 -3.35
N ASN A 124 9.98 -1.01 -3.82
CA ASN A 124 9.28 0.26 -3.69
C ASN A 124 8.47 0.27 -2.38
N GLU A 125 8.98 0.95 -1.37
CA GLU A 125 8.34 1.05 -0.06
C GLU A 125 7.57 2.38 0.05
N PRO A 126 6.27 2.36 0.43
CA PRO A 126 5.50 3.58 0.57
C PRO A 126 5.98 4.39 1.77
N VAL A 127 6.00 5.72 1.63
CA VAL A 127 6.43 6.61 2.72
C VAL A 127 5.30 6.73 3.75
N ILE A 128 5.38 5.91 4.80
CA ILE A 128 4.43 5.88 5.91
C ILE A 128 5.21 6.13 7.21
N THR A 129 4.64 6.93 8.11
CA THR A 129 5.21 7.20 9.43
C THR A 129 4.13 7.07 10.48
N LEU A 130 4.41 6.30 11.54
CA LEU A 130 3.57 6.18 12.71
C LEU A 130 4.09 7.08 13.82
N ILE A 131 3.18 7.78 14.49
CA ILE A 131 3.49 8.58 15.68
C ILE A 131 2.70 7.94 16.82
N LEU A 132 3.43 7.36 17.79
CA LEU A 132 2.83 6.75 18.96
C LEU A 132 2.60 7.81 20.03
N SER A 133 1.46 7.72 20.72
CA SER A 133 1.13 8.55 21.88
C SER A 133 0.71 7.66 23.04
N ASN A 134 1.10 8.06 24.24
CA ASN A 134 0.77 7.38 25.50
C ASN A 134 -0.58 7.86 26.06
#